data_AF-A0A7R9ZUH9-F1
#
_entry.id   AF-A0A7R9ZUH9-F1
#
_cell.length_a   1.000
_cell.length_b   1.000
_cell.length_c   1.000
_cell.angle_alpha   90.00
_cell.angle_beta   90.00
_cell.angle_gamma   90.00
#
_symmetry.space_group_name_H-M   'P 1'
#
loop_
_entity.id
_entity.type
_entity.pdbx_description
1 polymer ?
#
loop_
_entity_poly.entity_id
_entity_poly.type
_entity_poly.pdbx_seq_one_letter_code
_entity_poly.pdbx_strand_id
1 'polypeptide(L)'
;MAAPADEVALEAAFPEELPGARALTPVEYAHAQALVSSAIAATHGLGKVHPEREVELADFEMRIRTFSLDLLRPTILKARMLEHEVAEVREAILKIHQTLPELSKLSSRVEHQVMVVDGFRADLKRWDDERRQFQASAERSLADIQQEMERMGTQVEQQDFSIAAIQRTADRLREELMKNHEHWEGLKQQVETLFAQQTKTFSAKVSDLEVKLTALEARHDALNNDLFGEGRGLAKLAHDLKLTDDLAQSLDVEMRTVKQEKATVLRVDGLQEEMNSLVRDANDQIAALAKKHDSTVREVKAHFDAAANKVSAHHAAMIHEVRANYRHELQETAKSRTDFMDFVREAQANIQRLEEALGASQAQAEEVRRKLLEDLDEIKRLRRREQNAADVEARDVRERVDSALGASSEVSRCLEHLGSVLWMVLQSERAASALDAQDDQDRTKVALMGYRDNSLSGLGSASAPIGRTSRASTPGASLGRPRSRAAGAAPGTGEQAGATSVVGLDSACLSCSGQAQPIQTAFKMACMQYAPGAVTFAKKTYSRGELQDLRERLLSRASDALQSGPMTLRVAELIPEQPPATAQPRGDGNGLQSSESRSSLLSSASLGLPPLSARGGLSAA
;
A
#
# COMPACT_ATOMS: atom_id res chain seq x y z
N MET A 1 22.51 14.56 32.11
CA MET A 1 23.27 15.37 33.08
C MET A 1 23.39 14.59 34.39
N ALA A 2 24.41 13.75 34.49
CA ALA A 2 24.84 13.11 35.73
C ALA A 2 26.36 12.95 35.56
N ALA A 3 27.12 13.59 36.45
CA ALA A 3 28.57 13.55 36.46
C ALA A 3 29.06 12.17 36.92
N PRO A 4 30.13 11.60 36.35
CA PRO A 4 30.86 10.54 37.02
C PRO A 4 31.87 11.17 37.98
N ALA A 5 31.69 10.84 39.25
CA ALA A 5 32.67 11.01 40.30
C ALA A 5 33.75 9.92 40.20
N ASP A 6 34.89 10.21 40.83
CA ASP A 6 35.92 9.27 41.29
C ASP A 6 36.98 8.83 40.28
N GLU A 7 37.77 9.83 39.88
CA GLU A 7 39.19 9.67 39.55
C GLU A 7 39.95 9.29 40.85
N VAL A 8 40.06 7.99 41.12
CA VAL A 8 40.85 7.45 42.22
C VAL A 8 42.33 7.56 41.85
N ALA A 9 42.99 8.56 42.42
CA ALA A 9 44.44 8.68 42.46
C ALA A 9 45.04 7.49 43.22
N LEU A 10 45.44 6.45 42.48
CA LEU A 10 46.37 5.42 42.96
C LEU A 10 47.80 5.95 42.75
N GLU A 11 48.19 6.89 43.62
CA GLU A 11 49.59 7.23 43.82
C GLU A 11 50.34 6.02 44.36
N ALA A 12 51.51 5.81 43.76
CA ALA A 12 52.39 4.69 43.98
C ALA A 12 52.97 4.68 45.41
N ALA A 13 52.50 3.77 46.24
CA ALA A 13 53.22 3.33 47.43
C ALA A 13 54.14 2.15 47.05
N PHE A 14 55.31 2.46 46.47
CA PHE A 14 56.45 1.54 46.50
C PHE A 14 56.99 1.52 47.93
N PRO A 15 57.13 0.36 48.59
CA PRO A 15 57.73 0.31 49.91
C PRO A 15 59.21 0.64 49.82
N GLU A 16 59.60 1.54 50.73
CA GLU A 16 60.95 1.97 51.06
C GLU A 16 61.98 0.84 50.97
N GLU A 17 63.12 1.21 50.41
CA GLU A 17 64.38 0.50 50.43
C GLU A 17 64.69 -0.04 51.83
N LEU A 18 64.98 -1.34 51.92
CA LEU A 18 65.57 -1.96 53.09
C LEU A 18 66.91 -1.24 53.43
N PRO A 19 67.03 -0.58 54.58
CA PRO A 19 68.26 0.10 54.98
C PRO A 19 69.18 -0.95 55.61
N GLY A 20 70.07 -1.56 54.82
CA GLY A 20 70.86 -2.66 55.41
C GLY A 20 72.02 -3.25 54.63
N ALA A 21 72.52 -2.62 53.57
CA ALA A 21 73.76 -3.06 52.94
C ALA A 21 74.43 -1.90 52.19
N ARG A 22 74.99 -0.93 52.94
CA ARG A 22 75.90 0.04 52.34
C ARG A 22 77.18 -0.69 51.96
N ALA A 23 77.41 -0.88 50.66
CA ALA A 23 78.68 -1.38 50.15
C ALA A 23 79.80 -0.47 50.65
N LEU A 24 80.82 -1.06 51.29
CA LEU A 24 82.01 -0.34 51.75
C LEU A 24 82.58 0.47 50.59
N THR A 25 82.78 1.76 50.82
CA THR A 25 83.42 2.61 49.81
C THR A 25 84.84 2.10 49.54
N PRO A 26 85.41 2.28 48.34
CA PRO A 26 86.78 1.83 48.04
C PRO A 26 87.82 2.32 49.05
N VAL A 27 87.56 3.48 49.69
CA VAL A 27 88.40 4.05 50.75
C VAL A 27 88.26 3.29 52.07
N GLU A 28 87.06 2.91 52.48
CA GLU A 28 86.83 2.08 53.67
C GLU A 28 87.38 0.66 53.48
N TYR A 29 87.26 0.11 52.26
CA TYR A 29 87.88 -1.17 51.91
C TYR A 29 89.42 -1.08 51.97
N ALA A 30 90.01 -0.01 51.42
CA ALA A 30 91.45 0.25 51.50
C ALA A 30 91.92 0.47 52.95
N HIS A 31 91.12 1.13 53.80
CA HIS A 31 91.44 1.34 55.22
C HIS A 31 91.34 0.04 56.04
N ALA A 32 90.34 -0.80 55.78
CA ALA A 32 90.25 -2.13 56.38
C ALA A 32 91.40 -3.04 55.92
N GLN A 33 91.77 -3.00 54.64
CA GLN A 33 92.96 -3.71 54.12
C GLN A 33 94.25 -3.19 54.77
N ALA A 34 94.38 -1.87 54.94
CA ALA A 34 95.54 -1.26 55.61
C ALA A 34 95.63 -1.65 57.10
N LEU A 35 94.52 -1.75 57.82
CA LEU A 35 94.50 -2.22 59.21
C LEU A 35 94.87 -3.71 59.34
N VAL A 36 94.42 -4.56 58.41
CA VAL A 36 94.80 -5.98 58.38
C VAL A 36 96.28 -6.15 57.99
N SER A 37 96.76 -5.41 56.98
CA SER A 37 98.17 -5.42 56.60
C SER A 37 99.08 -4.84 57.69
N SER A 38 98.61 -3.83 58.45
CA SER A 38 99.31 -3.28 59.62
C SER A 38 99.37 -4.27 60.79
N ALA A 39 98.33 -5.09 60.99
CA ALA A 39 98.33 -6.12 62.03
C ALA A 39 99.25 -7.31 61.69
N ILE A 40 99.36 -7.65 60.40
CA ILE A 40 100.27 -8.71 59.91
C ILE A 40 101.74 -8.23 59.92
N ALA A 41 102.00 -6.95 59.67
CA ALA A 41 103.35 -6.39 59.75
C ALA A 41 103.88 -6.30 61.21
N ALA A 42 102.99 -6.23 62.20
CA ALA A 42 103.35 -6.11 63.61
C ALA A 42 103.75 -7.45 64.27
N THR A 43 103.58 -8.61 63.61
CA THR A 43 103.91 -9.94 64.17
C THR A 43 105.27 -10.49 63.73
N HIS A 44 106.03 -9.80 62.87
CA HIS A 44 107.34 -10.27 62.36
C HIS A 44 108.56 -9.92 63.23
N GLY A 45 108.35 -9.65 64.52
CA GLY A 45 109.37 -9.07 65.40
C GLY A 45 109.77 -9.90 66.62
N LEU A 46 109.70 -11.24 66.61
CA LEU A 46 110.14 -12.04 67.77
C LEU A 46 110.73 -13.41 67.37
N GLY A 47 112.05 -13.54 67.53
CA GLY A 47 112.75 -14.79 67.89
C GLY A 47 112.89 -15.85 66.80
N LYS A 48 114.03 -16.55 66.78
CA LYS A 48 114.23 -17.76 65.98
C LYS A 48 113.14 -18.79 66.33
N VAL A 49 112.15 -18.91 65.46
CA VAL A 49 111.09 -19.91 65.57
C VAL A 49 111.69 -21.26 65.19
N HIS A 50 111.56 -22.24 66.08
CA HIS A 50 111.86 -23.63 65.75
C HIS A 50 110.91 -24.09 64.64
N PRO A 51 111.40 -24.74 63.56
CA PRO A 51 110.57 -25.12 62.41
C PRO A 51 109.37 -26.00 62.79
N GLU A 52 109.44 -26.71 63.91
CA GLU A 52 108.32 -27.52 64.42
C GLU A 52 107.13 -26.69 64.90
N ARG A 53 107.37 -25.49 65.47
CA ARG A 53 106.29 -24.65 66.01
C ARG A 53 105.57 -23.85 64.93
N GLU A 54 106.26 -23.57 63.82
CA GLU A 54 105.68 -22.95 62.63
C GLU A 54 104.77 -23.95 61.89
N VAL A 55 105.15 -25.23 61.85
CA VAL A 55 104.30 -26.31 61.34
C VAL A 55 103.04 -26.49 62.19
N GLU A 56 103.14 -26.50 63.52
CA GLU A 56 101.96 -26.59 64.39
C GLU A 56 101.01 -25.40 64.25
N LEU A 57 101.53 -24.18 64.09
CA LEU A 57 100.73 -22.99 63.85
C LEU A 57 100.06 -23.02 62.48
N ALA A 58 100.76 -23.46 61.43
CA ALA A 58 100.19 -23.66 60.11
C ALA A 58 99.09 -24.74 60.10
N ASP A 59 99.27 -25.80 60.90
CA ASP A 59 98.32 -26.90 61.02
C ASP A 59 97.06 -26.49 61.82
N PHE A 60 97.23 -25.69 62.88
CA PHE A 60 96.13 -25.05 63.59
C PHE A 60 95.39 -24.04 62.72
N GLU A 61 96.11 -23.22 61.96
CA GLU A 61 95.54 -22.28 61.02
C GLU A 61 94.73 -23.00 59.93
N MET A 62 95.25 -24.10 59.37
CA MET A 62 94.49 -24.94 58.44
C MET A 62 93.21 -25.47 59.08
N ARG A 63 93.26 -26.00 60.31
CA ARG A 63 92.05 -26.51 60.98
C ARG A 63 91.03 -25.40 61.24
N ILE A 64 91.47 -24.22 61.66
CA ILE A 64 90.61 -23.06 61.85
C ILE A 64 90.00 -22.61 60.52
N ARG A 65 90.77 -22.61 59.43
CA ARG A 65 90.27 -22.30 58.07
C ARG A 65 89.25 -23.34 57.60
N THR A 66 89.52 -24.62 57.79
CA THR A 66 88.60 -25.71 57.43
C THR A 66 87.32 -25.63 58.24
N PHE A 67 87.41 -25.45 59.57
CA PHE A 67 86.25 -25.29 60.44
C PHE A 67 85.43 -24.03 60.09
N SER A 68 86.10 -22.92 59.78
CA SER A 68 85.44 -21.69 59.33
C SER A 68 84.74 -21.89 57.98
N LEU A 69 85.36 -22.60 57.04
CA LEU A 69 84.74 -22.94 55.76
C LEU A 69 83.56 -23.89 55.94
N ASP A 70 83.64 -24.88 56.82
CA ASP A 70 82.54 -25.81 57.10
C ASP A 70 81.35 -25.13 57.77
N LEU A 71 81.59 -24.12 58.61
CA LEU A 71 80.53 -23.27 59.20
C LEU A 71 79.94 -22.28 58.18
N LEU A 72 80.77 -21.69 57.31
CA LEU A 72 80.32 -20.68 56.35
C LEU A 72 79.67 -21.28 55.11
N ARG A 73 80.09 -22.47 54.66
CA ARG A 73 79.63 -23.09 53.41
C ARG A 73 78.13 -23.33 53.35
N PRO A 74 77.44 -23.86 54.39
CA PRO A 74 75.98 -23.99 54.38
C PRO A 74 75.27 -22.64 54.24
N THR A 75 75.80 -21.60 54.90
CA THR A 75 75.26 -20.24 54.86
C THR A 75 75.43 -19.62 53.48
N ILE A 76 76.59 -19.79 52.85
CA ILE A 76 76.88 -19.30 51.48
C ILE A 76 75.97 -20.01 50.47
N LEU A 77 75.78 -21.33 50.59
CA LEU A 77 74.89 -22.08 49.69
C LEU A 77 73.44 -21.63 49.85
N LYS A 78 72.97 -21.44 51.10
CA LYS A 78 71.62 -20.92 51.37
C LYS A 78 71.43 -19.49 50.86
N ALA A 79 72.42 -18.63 51.04
CA ALA A 79 72.40 -17.27 50.50
C ALA A 79 72.31 -17.28 48.96
N ARG A 80 73.12 -18.13 48.31
CA ARG A 80 73.08 -18.29 46.84
C ARG A 80 71.74 -18.84 46.33
N MET A 81 71.12 -19.77 47.06
CA MET A 81 69.78 -20.25 46.73
C MET A 81 68.73 -19.14 46.84
N LEU A 82 68.75 -18.37 47.93
CA LEU A 82 67.85 -17.24 48.12
C LEU A 82 68.08 -16.14 47.06
N GLU A 83 69.33 -15.86 46.68
CA GLU A 83 69.65 -14.95 45.58
C GLU A 83 69.05 -15.44 44.26
N HIS A 84 69.09 -16.75 44.00
CA HIS A 84 68.48 -17.34 42.81
C HIS A 84 66.95 -17.23 42.84
N GLU A 85 66.31 -17.60 43.95
CA GLU A 85 64.85 -17.46 44.13
C GLU A 85 64.40 -16.00 44.00
N VAL A 86 65.14 -15.05 44.57
CA VAL A 86 64.86 -13.60 44.42
C VAL A 86 65.03 -13.16 42.97
N ALA A 87 66.03 -13.67 42.25
CA ALA A 87 66.21 -13.37 40.83
C ALA A 87 65.05 -13.91 39.98
N GLU A 88 64.59 -15.14 40.24
CA GLU A 88 63.44 -15.74 39.57
C GLU A 88 62.15 -14.95 39.84
N VAL A 89 61.91 -14.56 41.10
CA VAL A 89 60.75 -13.72 41.47
C VAL A 89 60.83 -12.35 40.79
N ARG A 90 62.02 -11.73 40.72
CA ARG A 90 62.21 -10.46 39.99
C ARG A 90 61.92 -10.62 38.50
N GLU A 91 62.38 -11.70 37.88
CA GLU A 91 62.08 -11.98 36.48
C GLU A 91 60.58 -12.19 36.25
N ALA A 92 59.90 -12.91 37.14
CA ALA A 92 58.45 -13.09 37.09
C ALA A 92 57.69 -11.76 37.27
N ILE A 93 58.11 -10.91 38.21
CA ILE A 93 57.55 -9.57 38.41
C ILE A 93 57.74 -8.71 37.15
N LEU A 94 58.93 -8.74 36.54
CA LEU A 94 59.18 -8.00 35.29
C LEU A 94 58.31 -8.51 34.14
N LYS A 95 58.12 -9.83 34.01
CA LYS A 95 57.19 -10.41 33.03
C LYS A 95 55.75 -9.96 33.27
N ILE A 96 55.27 -9.98 34.51
CA ILE A 96 53.92 -9.48 34.86
C ILE A 96 53.81 -7.97 34.60
N HIS A 97 54.85 -7.21 34.92
CA HIS A 97 54.88 -5.78 34.65
C HIS A 97 54.84 -5.46 33.15
N GLN A 98 55.45 -6.30 32.31
CA GLN A 98 55.39 -6.17 30.85
C GLN A 98 54.01 -6.52 30.27
N THR A 99 53.25 -7.43 30.89
CA THR A 99 51.90 -7.80 30.42
C THR A 99 50.80 -6.85 30.90
N LEU A 100 51.00 -6.12 32.01
CA LEU A 100 50.05 -5.12 32.53
C LEU A 100 49.65 -4.03 31.51
N PRO A 101 50.57 -3.42 30.74
CA PRO A 101 50.22 -2.47 29.68
C PRO A 101 49.34 -3.06 28.58
N GLU A 102 49.54 -4.34 28.25
CA GLU A 102 48.72 -5.02 27.24
C GLU A 102 47.30 -5.26 27.74
N LEU A 103 47.16 -5.67 29.00
CA LEU A 103 45.86 -5.82 29.67
C LEU A 103 45.14 -4.47 29.79
N SER A 104 45.87 -3.39 30.11
CA SER A 104 45.31 -2.03 30.14
C SER A 104 44.82 -1.58 28.75
N LYS A 105 45.59 -1.84 27.69
CA LYS A 105 45.16 -1.59 26.29
C LYS A 105 43.99 -2.48 25.87
N LEU A 106 43.85 -3.67 26.42
CA LEU A 106 42.70 -4.53 26.16
C LEU A 106 41.46 -3.98 26.89
N SER A 107 41.60 -3.55 28.15
CA SER A 107 40.52 -2.92 28.93
C SER A 107 39.96 -1.70 28.21
N SER A 108 40.83 -0.79 27.76
CA SER A 108 40.38 0.42 27.05
C SER A 108 39.68 0.13 25.72
N ARG A 109 40.10 -0.92 25.00
CA ARG A 109 39.40 -1.39 23.79
C ARG A 109 38.03 -1.97 24.11
N VAL A 110 37.91 -2.73 25.20
CA VAL A 110 36.63 -3.28 25.67
C VAL A 110 35.70 -2.15 26.10
N GLU A 111 36.17 -1.17 26.85
CA GLU A 111 35.40 0.02 27.23
C GLU A 111 34.91 0.80 26.00
N HIS A 112 35.78 0.99 25.01
CA HIS A 112 35.39 1.62 23.74
C HIS A 112 34.31 0.82 23.00
N GLN A 113 34.44 -0.51 22.93
CA GLN A 113 33.42 -1.37 22.34
C GLN A 113 32.09 -1.29 23.09
N VAL A 114 32.11 -1.24 24.42
CA VAL A 114 30.91 -1.05 25.25
C VAL A 114 30.24 0.28 24.93
N MET A 115 31.01 1.38 24.83
CA MET A 115 30.46 2.69 24.43
C MET A 115 29.80 2.65 23.04
N VAL A 116 30.40 1.97 22.08
CA VAL A 116 29.82 1.81 20.74
C VAL A 116 28.52 0.99 20.78
N VAL A 117 28.48 -0.10 21.54
CA VAL A 117 27.27 -0.92 21.72
C VAL A 117 26.16 -0.12 22.40
N ASP A 118 26.48 0.68 23.41
CA ASP A 118 25.49 1.53 24.07
C ASP A 118 24.99 2.67 23.16
N GLY A 119 25.85 3.19 22.28
CA GLY A 119 25.45 4.09 21.19
C GLY A 119 24.42 3.43 20.27
N PHE A 120 24.69 2.22 19.77
CA PHE A 120 23.73 1.47 18.95
C PHE A 120 22.44 1.16 19.68
N ARG A 121 22.48 0.86 20.98
CA ARG A 121 21.27 0.65 21.80
C ARG A 121 20.43 1.92 21.90
N ALA A 122 21.07 3.08 22.07
CA ALA A 122 20.38 4.37 22.12
C ALA A 122 19.73 4.69 20.76
N ASP A 123 20.43 4.46 19.66
CA ASP A 123 19.90 4.66 18.31
C ASP A 123 18.74 3.69 18.02
N LEU A 124 18.87 2.40 18.34
CA LEU A 124 17.79 1.43 18.18
C LEU A 124 16.55 1.83 18.97
N LYS A 125 16.73 2.30 20.22
CA LYS A 125 15.62 2.79 21.04
C LYS A 125 14.94 4.00 20.40
N ARG A 126 15.73 4.95 19.88
CA ARG A 126 15.21 6.12 19.16
C ARG A 126 14.41 5.72 17.93
N TRP A 127 14.93 4.80 17.12
CA TRP A 127 14.23 4.25 15.96
C TRP A 127 12.92 3.55 16.33
N ASP A 128 12.91 2.79 17.42
CA ASP A 128 11.69 2.16 17.94
C ASP A 128 10.65 3.21 18.39
N ASP A 129 11.09 4.27 19.07
CA ASP A 129 10.21 5.36 19.50
C ASP A 129 9.64 6.13 18.29
N GLU A 130 10.46 6.47 17.29
CA GLU A 130 10.03 7.11 16.03
C GLU A 130 9.06 6.21 15.26
N ARG A 131 9.33 4.90 15.16
CA ARG A 131 8.44 3.93 14.54
C ARG A 131 7.09 3.84 15.25
N ARG A 132 7.08 3.81 16.59
CA ARG A 132 5.84 3.80 17.39
C ARG A 132 5.04 5.10 17.19
N GLN A 133 5.73 6.24 17.13
CA GLN A 133 5.09 7.52 16.86
C GLN A 133 4.46 7.56 15.46
N PHE A 134 5.16 7.06 14.45
CA PHE A 134 4.64 6.94 13.10
C PHE A 134 3.43 6.00 13.04
N GLN A 135 3.51 4.84 13.69
CA GLN A 135 2.39 3.90 13.76
C GLN A 135 1.17 4.54 14.43
N ALA A 136 1.35 5.21 15.58
CA ALA A 136 0.26 5.92 16.25
C ALA A 136 -0.32 7.06 15.41
N SER A 137 0.51 7.76 14.62
CA SER A 137 0.05 8.79 13.68
C SER A 137 -0.77 8.20 12.53
N ALA A 138 -0.33 7.07 11.97
CA ALA A 138 -1.03 6.36 10.91
C ALA A 138 -2.37 5.80 11.40
N GLU A 139 -2.42 5.24 12.60
CA GLU A 139 -3.66 4.75 13.24
C GLU A 139 -4.68 5.89 13.45
N ARG A 140 -4.23 7.08 13.87
CA ARG A 140 -5.11 8.27 13.96
C ARG A 140 -5.63 8.71 12.60
N SER A 141 -4.75 8.82 11.60
CA SER A 141 -5.18 9.21 10.25
C SER A 141 -6.18 8.21 9.64
N LEU A 142 -6.00 6.91 9.89
CA LEU A 142 -6.96 5.90 9.49
C LEU A 142 -8.31 6.04 10.22
N ALA A 143 -8.29 6.33 11.52
CA ALA A 143 -9.51 6.59 12.28
C ALA A 143 -10.25 7.84 11.79
N ASP A 144 -9.53 8.91 11.45
CA ASP A 144 -10.11 10.15 10.91
C ASP A 144 -10.76 9.88 9.53
N ILE A 145 -10.07 9.14 8.64
CA ILE A 145 -10.63 8.74 7.34
C ILE A 145 -11.87 7.86 7.51
N GLN A 146 -11.87 6.93 8.47
CA GLN A 146 -13.04 6.11 8.78
C GLN A 146 -14.22 6.97 9.23
N GLN A 147 -13.98 7.93 10.12
CA GLN A 147 -15.01 8.87 10.58
C GLN A 147 -15.55 9.73 9.42
N GLU A 148 -14.70 10.19 8.51
CA GLU A 148 -15.13 10.91 7.31
C GLU A 148 -15.97 10.04 6.37
N MET A 149 -15.59 8.77 6.18
CA MET A 149 -16.38 7.82 5.40
C MET A 149 -17.76 7.56 6.02
N GLU A 150 -17.84 7.39 7.34
CA GLU A 150 -19.12 7.26 8.04
C GLU A 150 -19.98 8.51 7.88
N ARG A 151 -19.38 9.70 8.02
CA ARG A 151 -20.07 10.98 7.79
C ARG A 151 -20.60 11.08 6.37
N MET A 152 -19.79 10.75 5.36
CA MET A 152 -20.24 10.71 3.96
C MET A 152 -21.37 9.70 3.77
N GLY A 153 -21.30 8.52 4.40
CA GLY A 153 -22.38 7.53 4.39
C GLY A 153 -23.70 8.10 4.90
N THR A 154 -23.69 8.72 6.08
CA THR A 154 -24.90 9.37 6.64
C THR A 154 -25.43 10.51 5.76
N GLN A 155 -24.55 11.25 5.09
CA GLN A 155 -24.95 12.31 4.17
C GLN A 155 -25.61 11.75 2.90
N VAL A 156 -25.10 10.65 2.35
CA VAL A 156 -25.72 9.96 1.21
C VAL A 156 -27.09 9.42 1.61
N GLU A 157 -27.22 8.79 2.77
CA GLU A 157 -28.52 8.33 3.28
C GLU A 157 -29.51 9.49 3.43
N GLN A 158 -29.07 10.64 3.95
CA GLN A 158 -29.91 11.84 4.04
C GLN A 158 -30.35 12.36 2.67
N GLN A 159 -29.45 12.35 1.68
CA GLN A 159 -29.78 12.73 0.31
C GLN A 159 -30.77 11.75 -0.33
N ASP A 160 -30.63 10.44 -0.10
CA ASP A 160 -31.58 9.43 -0.56
C ASP A 160 -32.98 9.64 0.04
N PHE A 161 -33.07 9.97 1.33
CA PHE A 161 -34.35 10.34 1.95
C PHE A 161 -34.97 11.59 1.31
N SER A 162 -34.15 12.60 0.99
CA SER A 162 -34.60 13.81 0.29
C SER A 162 -35.06 13.51 -1.14
N ILE A 163 -34.34 12.68 -1.88
CA ILE A 163 -34.73 12.24 -3.23
C ILE A 163 -36.04 11.47 -3.18
N ALA A 164 -36.19 10.54 -2.24
CA ALA A 164 -37.43 9.79 -2.07
C ALA A 164 -38.62 10.70 -1.69
N ALA A 165 -38.39 11.75 -0.91
CA ALA A 165 -39.42 12.75 -0.60
C ALA A 165 -39.82 13.56 -1.84
N ILE A 166 -38.83 14.02 -2.63
CA ILE A 166 -39.06 14.74 -3.88
C ILE A 166 -39.81 13.85 -4.89
N GLN A 167 -39.43 12.59 -5.04
CA GLN A 167 -40.12 11.63 -5.90
C GLN A 167 -41.60 11.51 -5.54
N ARG A 168 -41.93 11.32 -4.25
CA ARG A 168 -43.33 11.29 -3.80
C ARG A 168 -44.09 12.59 -4.11
N THR A 169 -43.44 13.74 -4.02
CA THR A 169 -44.07 15.02 -4.38
C THR A 169 -44.28 15.15 -5.89
N ALA A 170 -43.33 14.68 -6.70
CA ALA A 170 -43.43 14.65 -8.15
C ALA A 170 -44.54 13.70 -8.61
N ASP A 171 -44.69 12.54 -7.98
CA ASP A 171 -45.76 11.58 -8.26
C ASP A 171 -47.14 12.20 -7.95
N ARG A 172 -47.29 12.90 -6.82
CA ARG A 172 -48.53 13.64 -6.51
C ARG A 172 -48.84 14.73 -7.53
N LEU A 173 -47.83 15.51 -7.93
CA LEU A 173 -48.02 16.55 -8.95
C LEU A 173 -48.39 15.95 -10.32
N ARG A 174 -47.81 14.81 -10.67
CA ARG A 174 -48.16 14.05 -11.87
C ARG A 174 -49.61 13.58 -11.82
N GLU A 175 -50.08 13.05 -10.70
CA GLU A 175 -51.48 12.65 -10.52
C GLU A 175 -52.44 13.83 -10.64
N GLU A 176 -52.14 14.97 -10.02
CA GLU A 176 -52.95 16.18 -10.14
C GLU A 176 -52.96 16.74 -11.57
N LEU A 177 -51.83 16.67 -12.28
CA LEU A 177 -51.76 17.07 -13.69
C LEU A 177 -52.62 16.15 -14.57
N MET A 178 -52.57 14.83 -14.33
CA MET A 178 -53.44 13.87 -15.02
C MET A 178 -54.93 14.15 -14.77
N LYS A 179 -55.34 14.41 -13.52
CA LYS A 179 -56.73 14.79 -13.20
C LYS A 179 -57.15 16.08 -13.91
N ASN A 180 -56.28 17.10 -13.92
CA ASN A 180 -56.55 18.35 -14.63
C ASN A 180 -56.66 18.15 -16.14
N HIS A 181 -55.85 17.26 -16.70
CA HIS A 181 -55.93 16.89 -18.11
C HIS A 181 -57.26 16.20 -18.44
N GLU A 182 -57.68 15.23 -17.63
CA GLU A 182 -58.99 14.57 -17.77
C GLU A 182 -60.17 15.56 -17.64
N HIS A 183 -60.10 16.50 -16.68
CA HIS A 183 -61.10 17.57 -16.56
C HIS A 183 -61.13 18.47 -17.81
N TRP A 184 -59.98 18.83 -18.35
CA TRP A 184 -59.89 19.64 -19.57
C TRP A 184 -60.45 18.91 -20.78
N GLU A 185 -60.14 17.63 -20.96
CA GLU A 185 -60.73 16.80 -22.01
C GLU A 185 -62.24 16.68 -21.86
N GLY A 186 -62.73 16.50 -20.63
CA GLY A 186 -64.16 16.48 -20.33
C GLY A 186 -64.85 17.80 -20.71
N LEU A 187 -64.26 18.95 -20.35
CA LEU A 187 -64.79 20.27 -20.72
C LEU A 187 -64.78 20.47 -22.24
N LYS A 188 -63.70 20.04 -22.91
CA LYS A 188 -63.59 20.09 -24.37
C LYS A 188 -64.72 19.28 -25.04
N GLN A 189 -64.97 18.06 -24.58
CA GLN A 189 -66.08 17.23 -25.07
C GLN A 189 -67.45 17.88 -24.80
N GLN A 190 -67.64 18.53 -23.65
CA GLN A 190 -68.87 19.29 -23.36
C GLN A 190 -69.06 20.45 -24.34
N VAL A 191 -68.01 21.21 -24.64
CA VAL A 191 -68.09 22.30 -25.62
C VAL A 191 -68.38 21.76 -27.03
N GLU A 192 -67.71 20.68 -27.44
CA GLU A 192 -67.95 20.04 -28.74
C GLU A 192 -69.38 19.51 -28.87
N THR A 193 -69.93 18.91 -27.82
CA THR A 193 -71.33 18.43 -27.80
C THR A 193 -72.34 19.56 -27.85
N LEU A 194 -72.12 20.65 -27.08
CA LEU A 194 -72.94 21.85 -27.16
C LEU A 194 -72.88 22.49 -28.55
N PHE A 195 -71.70 22.59 -29.14
CA PHE A 195 -71.54 23.12 -30.50
C PHE A 195 -72.25 22.25 -31.54
N ALA A 196 -72.13 20.91 -31.44
CA ALA A 196 -72.85 19.98 -32.30
C ALA A 196 -74.37 20.08 -32.12
N GLN A 197 -74.85 20.25 -30.88
CA GLN A 197 -76.28 20.45 -30.58
C GLN A 197 -76.78 21.78 -31.16
N GLN A 198 -76.05 22.88 -30.95
CA GLN A 198 -76.40 24.18 -31.52
C GLN A 198 -76.42 24.12 -33.06
N THR A 199 -75.41 23.51 -33.67
CA THR A 199 -75.34 23.30 -35.13
C THR A 199 -76.56 22.54 -35.64
N LYS A 200 -76.99 21.46 -34.95
CA LYS A 200 -78.23 20.73 -35.29
C LYS A 200 -79.47 21.61 -35.17
N THR A 201 -79.61 22.38 -34.08
CA THR A 201 -80.78 23.27 -33.91
C THR A 201 -80.80 24.40 -34.95
N PHE A 202 -79.64 24.92 -35.33
CA PHE A 202 -79.52 25.95 -36.36
C PHE A 202 -79.88 25.38 -37.73
N SER A 203 -79.34 24.21 -38.09
CA SER A 203 -79.68 23.50 -39.34
C SER A 203 -81.18 23.17 -39.42
N ALA A 204 -81.80 22.73 -38.33
CA ALA A 204 -83.24 22.50 -38.28
C ALA A 204 -84.05 23.80 -38.50
N LYS A 205 -83.64 24.92 -37.91
CA LYS A 205 -84.28 26.23 -38.11
C LYS A 205 -84.09 26.74 -39.54
N VAL A 206 -82.90 26.56 -40.12
CA VAL A 206 -82.63 26.91 -41.53
C VAL A 206 -83.55 26.10 -42.44
N SER A 207 -83.64 24.78 -42.24
CA SER A 207 -84.54 23.93 -43.02
C SER A 207 -86.03 24.33 -42.87
N ASP A 208 -86.49 24.66 -41.66
CA ASP A 208 -87.86 25.16 -41.43
C ASP A 208 -88.12 26.49 -42.14
N LEU A 209 -87.14 27.40 -42.14
CA LEU A 209 -87.23 28.67 -42.87
C LEU A 209 -87.23 28.46 -44.39
N GLU A 210 -86.41 27.55 -44.92
CA GLU A 210 -86.42 27.17 -46.33
C GLU A 210 -87.77 26.59 -46.76
N VAL A 211 -88.38 25.72 -45.93
CA VAL A 211 -89.73 25.18 -46.17
C VAL A 211 -90.79 26.29 -46.13
N LYS A 212 -90.69 27.23 -45.20
CA LYS A 212 -91.61 28.38 -45.14
C LYS A 212 -91.45 29.31 -46.33
N LEU A 213 -90.21 29.56 -46.76
CA LEU A 213 -89.91 30.40 -47.92
C LEU A 213 -90.49 29.78 -49.19
N THR A 214 -90.21 28.50 -49.44
CA THR A 214 -90.78 27.77 -50.59
C THR A 214 -92.31 27.71 -50.56
N ALA A 215 -92.92 27.57 -49.37
CA ALA A 215 -94.38 27.64 -49.23
C ALA A 215 -94.94 29.05 -49.52
N LEU A 216 -94.22 30.11 -49.15
CA LEU A 216 -94.58 31.49 -49.46
C LEU A 216 -94.40 31.80 -50.95
N GLU A 217 -93.31 31.35 -51.56
CA GLU A 217 -93.08 31.43 -53.00
C GLU A 217 -94.20 30.73 -53.77
N ALA A 218 -94.58 29.51 -53.38
CA ALA A 218 -95.70 28.79 -53.99
C ALA A 218 -97.05 29.52 -53.82
N ARG A 219 -97.30 30.16 -52.67
CA ARG A 219 -98.50 30.98 -52.46
C ARG A 219 -98.47 32.26 -53.30
N HIS A 220 -97.31 32.90 -53.39
CA HIS A 220 -97.13 34.08 -54.23
C HIS A 220 -97.37 33.73 -55.69
N ASP A 221 -96.83 32.62 -56.18
CA ASP A 221 -97.06 32.15 -57.55
C ASP A 221 -98.52 31.79 -57.80
N ALA A 222 -99.19 31.16 -56.82
CA ALA A 222 -100.64 30.89 -56.90
C ALA A 222 -101.45 32.19 -56.99
N LEU A 223 -101.17 33.18 -56.13
CA LEU A 223 -101.82 34.50 -56.15
C LEU A 223 -101.53 35.26 -57.45
N ASN A 224 -100.28 35.20 -57.93
CA ASN A 224 -99.86 35.82 -59.17
C ASN A 224 -100.59 35.17 -60.36
N ASN A 225 -100.75 33.85 -60.36
CA ASN A 225 -101.56 33.13 -61.34
C ASN A 225 -103.06 33.43 -61.20
N ASP A 226 -103.59 33.65 -60.00
CA ASP A 226 -105.00 34.03 -59.83
C ASP A 226 -105.28 35.47 -60.29
N LEU A 227 -104.31 36.39 -60.12
CA LEU A 227 -104.41 37.79 -60.53
C LEU A 227 -104.13 38.00 -62.02
N PHE A 228 -103.08 37.35 -62.54
CA PHE A 228 -102.53 37.57 -63.89
C PHE A 228 -102.62 36.34 -64.81
N GLY A 229 -103.09 35.20 -64.33
CA GLY A 229 -103.25 34.01 -65.15
C GLY A 229 -104.37 34.17 -66.18
N GLU A 230 -104.18 33.54 -67.33
CA GLU A 230 -105.14 33.57 -68.43
C GLU A 230 -106.50 32.98 -68.00
N GLY A 231 -107.53 33.83 -68.01
CA GLY A 231 -108.93 33.45 -67.73
C GLY A 231 -109.43 33.71 -66.30
N ARG A 232 -108.61 34.28 -65.39
CA ARG A 232 -109.03 34.69 -64.04
C ARG A 232 -108.50 36.10 -63.69
N GLY A 233 -108.95 36.65 -62.57
CA GLY A 233 -108.46 37.92 -62.02
C GLY A 233 -108.61 39.13 -62.93
N LEU A 234 -107.56 39.96 -63.01
CA LEU A 234 -107.53 41.22 -63.76
C LEU A 234 -107.67 41.00 -65.27
N ALA A 235 -107.19 39.87 -65.81
CA ALA A 235 -107.36 39.53 -67.22
C ALA A 235 -108.84 39.25 -67.54
N LYS A 236 -109.54 38.54 -66.66
CA LYS A 236 -110.99 38.34 -66.78
C LYS A 236 -111.75 39.65 -66.55
N LEU A 237 -111.35 40.45 -65.57
CA LEU A 237 -111.97 41.75 -65.30
C LEU A 237 -111.79 42.71 -66.48
N ALA A 238 -110.64 42.70 -67.15
CA ALA A 238 -110.39 43.45 -68.38
C ALA A 238 -111.24 42.92 -69.56
N HIS A 239 -111.44 41.60 -69.65
CA HIS A 239 -112.34 41.00 -70.64
C HIS A 239 -113.81 41.35 -70.38
N ASP A 240 -114.27 41.23 -69.14
CA ASP A 240 -115.64 41.57 -68.72
C ASP A 240 -115.88 43.09 -68.82
N LEU A 241 -114.86 43.93 -68.58
CA LEU A 241 -114.89 45.37 -68.86
C LEU A 241 -115.04 45.66 -70.35
N LYS A 242 -114.33 44.92 -71.20
CA LYS A 242 -114.48 45.04 -72.65
C LYS A 242 -115.87 44.59 -73.10
N LEU A 243 -116.40 43.52 -72.51
CA LEU A 243 -117.72 42.98 -72.81
C LEU A 243 -118.84 43.92 -72.32
N THR A 244 -118.63 44.60 -71.18
CA THR A 244 -119.54 45.65 -70.70
C THR A 244 -119.41 46.96 -71.48
N ASP A 245 -118.24 47.31 -72.00
CA ASP A 245 -118.06 48.42 -72.94
C ASP A 245 -118.78 48.13 -74.27
N ASP A 246 -118.69 46.89 -74.78
CA ASP A 246 -119.45 46.44 -75.96
C ASP A 246 -120.97 46.45 -75.69
N LEU A 247 -121.41 46.05 -74.49
CA LEU A 247 -122.82 46.07 -74.08
C LEU A 247 -123.35 47.50 -73.86
N ALA A 248 -122.51 48.41 -73.35
CA ALA A 248 -122.83 49.82 -73.22
C ALA A 248 -122.98 50.49 -74.60
N GLN A 249 -122.14 50.10 -75.57
CA GLN A 249 -122.29 50.53 -76.97
C GLN A 249 -123.56 49.96 -77.62
N SER A 250 -123.97 48.73 -77.30
CA SER A 250 -125.25 48.19 -77.79
C SER A 250 -126.47 48.85 -77.14
N LEU A 251 -126.40 49.18 -75.85
CA LEU A 251 -127.42 49.96 -75.13
C LEU A 251 -127.53 51.39 -75.66
N ASP A 252 -126.44 52.00 -76.13
CA ASP A 252 -126.50 53.32 -76.80
C ASP A 252 -127.21 53.25 -78.16
N VAL A 253 -127.21 52.08 -78.82
CA VAL A 253 -128.01 51.81 -80.03
C VAL A 253 -129.48 51.53 -79.67
N GLU A 254 -129.77 50.80 -78.61
CA GLU A 254 -131.14 50.53 -78.14
C GLU A 254 -131.82 51.76 -77.51
N MET A 255 -131.08 52.66 -76.88
CA MET A 255 -131.61 53.92 -76.34
C MET A 255 -131.95 54.94 -77.43
N ARG A 256 -131.40 54.77 -78.65
CA ARG A 256 -131.80 55.53 -79.85
C ARG A 256 -133.09 54.97 -80.48
N THR A 257 -133.37 53.68 -80.36
CA THR A 257 -134.62 53.06 -80.84
C THR A 257 -135.79 53.24 -79.85
N VAL A 258 -135.54 53.26 -78.54
CA VAL A 258 -136.59 53.55 -77.52
C VAL A 258 -137.04 55.02 -77.52
N LYS A 259 -136.26 55.94 -78.11
CA LYS A 259 -136.68 57.35 -78.34
C LYS A 259 -137.73 57.52 -79.46
N GLN A 260 -138.01 56.50 -80.27
CA GLN A 260 -138.91 56.62 -81.44
C GLN A 260 -140.33 56.06 -81.24
N GLU A 261 -140.68 55.46 -80.10
CA GLU A 261 -142.04 54.95 -79.86
C GLU A 261 -142.67 55.56 -78.60
N LYS A 262 -143.76 56.32 -78.79
CA LYS A 262 -144.44 57.11 -77.77
C LYS A 262 -145.48 56.29 -76.99
N ALA A 263 -145.27 56.28 -75.67
CA ALA A 263 -146.23 56.47 -74.58
C ALA A 263 -147.13 55.30 -74.12
N THR A 264 -147.09 55.05 -72.79
CA THR A 264 -148.30 55.03 -71.94
C THR A 264 -147.91 55.28 -70.47
N VAL A 265 -148.19 56.49 -69.99
CA VAL A 265 -147.72 57.11 -68.72
C VAL A 265 -148.50 56.65 -67.47
N LEU A 266 -149.21 55.52 -67.49
CA LEU A 266 -150.02 55.08 -66.33
C LEU A 266 -149.54 53.79 -65.65
N ARG A 267 -148.48 53.13 -66.14
CA ARG A 267 -147.78 52.04 -65.41
C ARG A 267 -146.47 52.48 -64.75
N VAL A 268 -146.00 53.68 -65.04
CA VAL A 268 -144.75 54.23 -64.48
C VAL A 268 -144.95 54.69 -63.04
N ASP A 269 -146.09 55.29 -62.69
CA ASP A 269 -146.30 55.83 -61.34
C ASP A 269 -146.39 54.75 -60.24
N GLY A 270 -147.01 53.59 -60.54
CA GLY A 270 -147.06 52.47 -59.59
C GLY A 270 -145.71 51.78 -59.38
N LEU A 271 -144.94 51.61 -60.46
CA LEU A 271 -143.56 51.12 -60.39
C LEU A 271 -142.64 52.14 -59.70
N GLN A 272 -142.92 53.44 -59.80
CA GLN A 272 -142.15 54.48 -59.16
C GLN A 272 -142.37 54.51 -57.63
N GLU A 273 -143.57 54.18 -57.12
CA GLU A 273 -143.79 54.02 -55.68
C GLU A 273 -143.13 52.75 -55.10
N GLU A 274 -143.24 51.60 -55.77
CA GLU A 274 -142.57 50.37 -55.34
C GLU A 274 -141.04 50.50 -55.41
N MET A 275 -140.51 51.12 -56.46
CA MET A 275 -139.07 51.43 -56.59
C MET A 275 -138.61 52.40 -55.49
N ASN A 276 -139.39 53.42 -55.16
CA ASN A 276 -139.04 54.37 -54.08
C ASN A 276 -139.08 53.71 -52.69
N SER A 277 -139.97 52.74 -52.46
CA SER A 277 -139.99 51.90 -51.25
C SER A 277 -138.76 51.00 -51.16
N LEU A 278 -138.43 50.29 -52.25
CA LEU A 278 -137.24 49.42 -52.32
C LEU A 278 -135.94 50.20 -52.19
N VAL A 279 -135.87 51.41 -52.78
CA VAL A 279 -134.72 52.31 -52.64
C VAL A 279 -134.57 52.80 -51.20
N ARG A 280 -135.67 53.04 -50.47
CA ARG A 280 -135.60 53.38 -49.05
C ARG A 280 -135.12 52.20 -48.20
N ASP A 281 -135.68 51.01 -48.37
CA ASP A 281 -135.25 49.82 -47.63
C ASP A 281 -133.81 49.43 -47.94
N ALA A 282 -133.37 49.54 -49.21
CA ALA A 282 -131.99 49.31 -49.61
C ALA A 282 -131.05 50.36 -49.01
N ASN A 283 -131.45 51.63 -48.97
CA ASN A 283 -130.65 52.69 -48.34
C ASN A 283 -130.55 52.48 -46.82
N ASP A 284 -131.61 52.04 -46.16
CA ASP A 284 -131.59 51.75 -44.72
C ASP A 284 -130.71 50.52 -44.41
N GLN A 285 -130.75 49.49 -45.25
CA GLN A 285 -129.86 48.32 -45.13
C GLN A 285 -128.40 48.67 -45.42
N ILE A 286 -128.13 49.50 -46.45
CA ILE A 286 -126.78 49.99 -46.76
C ILE A 286 -126.26 50.88 -45.63
N ALA A 287 -127.10 51.74 -45.05
CA ALA A 287 -126.73 52.56 -43.89
C ALA A 287 -126.43 51.70 -42.65
N ALA A 288 -127.24 50.66 -42.40
CA ALA A 288 -126.99 49.70 -41.32
C ALA A 288 -125.71 48.91 -41.54
N LEU A 289 -125.43 48.50 -42.78
CA LEU A 289 -124.24 47.75 -43.15
C LEU A 289 -122.97 48.62 -43.11
N ALA A 290 -123.05 49.87 -43.54
CA ALA A 290 -121.99 50.87 -43.39
C ALA A 290 -121.66 51.09 -41.90
N LYS A 291 -122.67 51.24 -41.05
CA LYS A 291 -122.48 51.39 -39.60
C LYS A 291 -121.85 50.15 -38.96
N LYS A 292 -122.24 48.95 -39.40
CA LYS A 292 -121.64 47.68 -38.94
C LYS A 292 -120.19 47.54 -39.41
N HIS A 293 -119.91 47.86 -40.68
CA HIS A 293 -118.57 47.87 -41.25
C HIS A 293 -117.66 48.86 -40.52
N ASP A 294 -118.14 50.08 -40.26
CA ASP A 294 -117.39 51.08 -39.50
C ASP A 294 -117.12 50.64 -38.06
N SER A 295 -118.04 49.88 -37.46
CA SER A 295 -117.83 49.28 -36.14
C SER A 295 -116.76 48.20 -36.20
N THR A 296 -116.84 47.26 -37.15
CA THR A 296 -115.85 46.18 -37.28
C THR A 296 -114.48 46.70 -37.68
N VAL A 297 -114.38 47.72 -38.54
CA VAL A 297 -113.11 48.37 -38.87
C VAL A 297 -112.53 49.08 -37.66
N ARG A 298 -113.36 49.74 -36.83
CA ARG A 298 -112.88 50.34 -35.58
C ARG A 298 -112.41 49.29 -34.57
N GLU A 299 -113.12 48.18 -34.44
CA GLU A 299 -112.72 47.06 -33.58
C GLU A 299 -111.44 46.39 -34.06
N VAL A 300 -111.32 46.09 -35.35
CA VAL A 300 -110.11 45.53 -35.96
C VAL A 300 -108.94 46.49 -35.82
N LYS A 301 -109.14 47.80 -36.05
CA LYS A 301 -108.12 48.83 -35.82
C LYS A 301 -107.68 48.87 -34.35
N ALA A 302 -108.62 48.85 -33.41
CA ALA A 302 -108.30 48.81 -31.99
C ALA A 302 -107.54 47.53 -31.59
N HIS A 303 -107.89 46.37 -32.16
CA HIS A 303 -107.17 45.11 -31.96
C HIS A 303 -105.78 45.12 -32.58
N PHE A 304 -105.61 45.70 -33.77
CA PHE A 304 -104.30 45.89 -34.40
C PHE A 304 -103.43 46.86 -33.60
N ASP A 305 -103.96 47.99 -33.14
CA ASP A 305 -103.22 48.94 -32.30
C ASP A 305 -102.80 48.30 -30.97
N ALA A 306 -103.70 47.52 -30.33
CA ALA A 306 -103.38 46.79 -29.10
C ALA A 306 -102.34 45.67 -29.32
N ALA A 307 -102.44 44.93 -30.43
CA ALA A 307 -101.48 43.89 -30.80
C ALA A 307 -100.11 44.51 -31.17
N ALA A 308 -100.10 45.58 -31.96
CA ALA A 308 -98.89 46.31 -32.33
C ALA A 308 -98.19 46.91 -31.10
N ASN A 309 -98.95 47.45 -30.15
CA ASN A 309 -98.41 47.92 -28.87
C ASN A 309 -97.86 46.77 -28.02
N LYS A 310 -98.54 45.62 -27.93
CA LYS A 310 -98.03 44.44 -27.23
C LYS A 310 -96.77 43.88 -27.88
N VAL A 311 -96.72 43.79 -29.21
CA VAL A 311 -95.54 43.34 -29.95
C VAL A 311 -94.38 44.32 -29.78
N SER A 312 -94.65 45.62 -29.81
CA SER A 312 -93.63 46.66 -29.59
C SER A 312 -93.09 46.61 -28.15
N ALA A 313 -93.97 46.44 -27.16
CA ALA A 313 -93.57 46.28 -25.76
C ALA A 313 -92.77 44.99 -25.53
N HIS A 314 -93.20 43.87 -26.13
CA HIS A 314 -92.49 42.60 -26.09
C HIS A 314 -91.12 42.70 -26.78
N HIS A 315 -91.04 43.33 -27.95
CA HIS A 315 -89.79 43.52 -28.68
C HIS A 315 -88.84 44.46 -27.91
N ALA A 316 -89.34 45.51 -27.27
CA ALA A 316 -88.55 46.37 -26.40
C ALA A 316 -88.01 45.60 -25.18
N ALA A 317 -88.85 44.79 -24.52
CA ALA A 317 -88.44 43.95 -23.39
C ALA A 317 -87.37 42.93 -23.81
N MET A 318 -87.56 42.25 -24.94
CA MET A 318 -86.59 41.31 -25.51
C MET A 318 -85.27 42.00 -25.85
N ILE A 319 -85.28 43.18 -26.48
CA ILE A 319 -84.05 43.94 -26.78
C ILE A 319 -83.34 44.34 -25.49
N HIS A 320 -84.08 44.71 -24.44
CA HIS A 320 -83.50 45.03 -23.14
C HIS A 320 -82.84 43.82 -22.48
N GLU A 321 -83.48 42.66 -22.51
CA GLU A 321 -82.92 41.40 -22.00
C GLU A 321 -81.67 40.99 -22.78
N VAL A 322 -81.72 41.04 -24.10
CA VAL A 322 -80.56 40.76 -24.97
C VAL A 322 -79.41 41.73 -24.68
N ARG A 323 -79.68 43.03 -24.52
CA ARG A 323 -78.66 44.02 -24.15
C ARG A 323 -78.10 43.79 -22.75
N ALA A 324 -78.92 43.35 -21.80
CA ALA A 324 -78.48 43.02 -20.44
C ALA A 324 -77.55 41.80 -20.46
N ASN A 325 -77.93 40.74 -21.19
CA ASN A 325 -77.11 39.54 -21.35
C ASN A 325 -75.77 39.84 -22.03
N TYR A 326 -75.77 40.63 -23.11
CA TYR A 326 -74.51 41.05 -23.75
C TYR A 326 -73.61 41.87 -22.83
N ARG A 327 -74.18 42.74 -21.99
CA ARG A 327 -73.37 43.48 -21.00
C ARG A 327 -72.78 42.56 -19.96
N HIS A 328 -73.54 41.56 -19.50
CA HIS A 328 -73.06 40.56 -18.56
C HIS A 328 -71.92 39.74 -19.15
N GLU A 329 -72.08 39.20 -20.36
CA GLU A 329 -71.02 38.45 -21.05
C GLU A 329 -69.77 39.30 -21.31
N LEU A 330 -69.94 40.57 -21.69
CA LEU A 330 -68.82 41.49 -21.85
C LEU A 330 -68.08 41.75 -20.53
N GLN A 331 -68.81 41.87 -19.41
CA GLN A 331 -68.21 42.02 -18.08
C GLN A 331 -67.47 40.75 -17.64
N GLU A 332 -68.06 39.57 -17.84
CA GLU A 332 -67.39 38.29 -17.55
C GLU A 332 -66.14 38.11 -18.42
N THR A 333 -66.21 38.44 -19.70
CA THR A 333 -65.06 38.37 -20.61
C THR A 333 -63.96 39.35 -20.18
N ALA A 334 -64.33 40.56 -19.77
CA ALA A 334 -63.38 41.55 -19.25
C ALA A 334 -62.71 41.08 -17.94
N LYS A 335 -63.49 40.46 -17.04
CA LYS A 335 -62.98 39.88 -15.80
C LYS A 335 -62.01 38.73 -16.09
N SER A 336 -62.40 37.76 -16.91
CA SER A 336 -61.53 36.64 -17.32
C SER A 336 -60.24 37.11 -17.98
N ARG A 337 -60.30 38.17 -18.80
CA ARG A 337 -59.08 38.78 -19.37
C ARG A 337 -58.19 39.40 -18.30
N THR A 338 -58.77 40.02 -17.28
CA THR A 338 -58.01 40.59 -16.15
C THR A 338 -57.34 39.48 -15.36
N ASP A 339 -58.09 38.44 -14.98
CA ASP A 339 -57.59 37.27 -14.26
C ASP A 339 -56.46 36.57 -15.04
N PHE A 340 -56.60 36.43 -16.36
CA PHE A 340 -55.55 35.87 -17.21
C PHE A 340 -54.29 36.74 -17.23
N MET A 341 -54.42 38.07 -17.33
CA MET A 341 -53.27 38.97 -17.34
C MET A 341 -52.55 38.99 -15.98
N ASP A 342 -53.30 38.85 -14.89
CA ASP A 342 -52.73 38.72 -13.55
C ASP A 342 -51.99 37.39 -13.38
N PHE A 343 -52.57 36.28 -13.85
CA PHE A 343 -51.88 34.98 -13.91
C PHE A 343 -50.60 35.04 -14.74
N VAL A 344 -50.63 35.66 -15.93
CA VAL A 344 -49.44 35.82 -16.78
C VAL A 344 -48.37 36.64 -16.06
N ARG A 345 -48.76 37.70 -15.35
CA ARG A 345 -47.82 38.54 -14.58
C ARG A 345 -47.19 37.75 -13.42
N GLU A 346 -47.98 36.96 -12.71
CA GLU A 346 -47.51 36.10 -11.63
C GLU A 346 -46.58 34.99 -12.17
N ALA A 347 -46.94 34.35 -13.28
CA ALA A 347 -46.11 33.35 -13.93
C ALA A 347 -44.75 33.94 -14.38
N GLN A 348 -44.76 35.14 -14.97
CA GLN A 348 -43.53 35.85 -15.34
C GLN A 348 -42.67 36.18 -14.12
N ALA A 349 -43.27 36.66 -13.02
CA ALA A 349 -42.54 36.92 -11.78
C ALA A 349 -41.94 35.64 -11.18
N ASN A 350 -42.65 34.52 -11.25
CA ASN A 350 -42.14 33.23 -10.78
C ASN A 350 -41.00 32.70 -11.67
N ILE A 351 -41.08 32.89 -12.99
CA ILE A 351 -39.98 32.55 -13.92
C ILE A 351 -38.72 33.37 -13.58
N GLN A 352 -38.85 34.69 -13.38
CA GLN A 352 -37.73 35.54 -13.00
C GLN A 352 -37.09 35.11 -11.67
N ARG A 353 -37.89 34.75 -10.66
CA ARG A 353 -37.38 34.22 -9.39
C ARG A 353 -36.63 32.89 -9.57
N LEU A 354 -37.11 32.02 -10.45
CA LEU A 354 -36.43 30.76 -10.75
C LEU A 354 -35.12 31.01 -11.50
N GLU A 355 -35.07 31.95 -12.44
CA GLU A 355 -33.84 32.35 -13.14
C GLU A 355 -32.81 32.94 -12.17
N GLU A 356 -33.24 33.80 -11.24
CA GLU A 356 -32.38 34.34 -10.18
C GLU A 356 -31.84 33.24 -9.26
N ALA A 357 -32.70 32.31 -8.82
CA ALA A 357 -32.31 31.19 -7.99
C ALA A 357 -31.36 30.22 -8.71
N LEU A 358 -31.60 29.96 -9.99
CA LEU A 358 -30.73 29.14 -10.84
C LEU A 358 -29.36 29.82 -11.02
N GLY A 359 -29.34 31.14 -11.26
CA GLY A 359 -28.12 31.92 -11.37
C GLY A 359 -27.29 31.93 -10.08
N ALA A 360 -27.95 32.08 -8.93
CA ALA A 360 -27.30 32.00 -7.61
C ALA A 360 -26.73 30.60 -7.34
N SER A 361 -27.48 29.55 -7.67
CA SER A 361 -27.03 28.15 -7.55
C SER A 361 -25.83 27.86 -8.46
N GLN A 362 -25.86 28.36 -9.71
CA GLN A 362 -24.74 28.24 -10.65
C GLN A 362 -23.48 28.96 -10.13
N ALA A 363 -23.62 30.19 -9.62
CA ALA A 363 -22.50 30.91 -9.03
C ALA A 363 -21.90 30.18 -7.81
N GLN A 364 -22.73 29.57 -6.96
CA GLN A 364 -22.27 28.74 -5.85
C GLN A 364 -21.53 27.49 -6.35
N ALA A 365 -22.05 26.81 -7.37
CA ALA A 365 -21.41 25.64 -7.95
C ALA A 365 -20.05 25.98 -8.59
N GLU A 366 -19.95 27.12 -9.27
CA GLU A 366 -18.68 27.60 -9.84
C GLU A 366 -17.65 27.94 -8.76
N GLU A 367 -18.07 28.54 -7.65
CA GLU A 367 -17.19 28.82 -6.51
C GLU A 367 -16.70 27.53 -5.82
N VAL A 368 -17.59 26.56 -5.61
CA VAL A 368 -17.20 25.23 -5.11
C VAL A 368 -16.23 24.55 -6.05
N ARG A 369 -16.49 24.59 -7.37
CA ARG A 369 -15.58 24.05 -8.38
C ARG A 369 -14.22 24.73 -8.33
N ARG A 370 -14.17 26.06 -8.15
CA ARG A 370 -12.91 26.82 -8.04
C ARG A 370 -12.10 26.38 -6.81
N LYS A 371 -12.73 26.28 -5.65
CA LYS A 371 -12.09 25.78 -4.42
C LYS A 371 -11.56 24.36 -4.58
N LEU A 372 -12.35 23.45 -5.17
CA LEU A 372 -11.90 22.09 -5.44
C LEU A 372 -10.68 22.04 -6.37
N LEU A 373 -10.59 22.94 -7.36
CA LEU A 373 -9.40 23.02 -8.21
C LEU A 373 -8.18 23.55 -7.44
N GLU A 374 -8.37 24.55 -6.57
CA GLU A 374 -7.32 25.07 -5.69
C GLU A 374 -6.80 23.96 -4.74
N ASP A 375 -7.71 23.22 -4.09
CA ASP A 375 -7.39 22.10 -3.20
C ASP A 375 -6.66 20.97 -3.95
N LEU A 376 -7.11 20.62 -5.15
CA LEU A 376 -6.45 19.60 -5.98
C LEU A 376 -5.02 20.00 -6.36
N ASP A 377 -4.77 21.27 -6.64
CA ASP A 377 -3.44 21.78 -6.96
C ASP A 377 -2.54 21.87 -5.71
N GLU A 378 -3.11 22.16 -4.54
CA GLU A 378 -2.41 22.05 -3.26
C GLU A 378 -2.01 20.59 -2.95
N ILE A 379 -2.93 19.63 -3.10
CA ILE A 379 -2.64 18.20 -2.92
C ILE A 379 -1.54 17.74 -3.87
N LYS A 380 -1.57 18.16 -5.15
CA LYS A 380 -0.48 17.85 -6.11
C LYS A 380 0.85 18.44 -5.66
N ARG A 381 0.87 19.65 -5.09
CA ARG A 381 2.09 20.27 -4.56
C ARG A 381 2.62 19.53 -3.35
N LEU A 382 1.75 19.14 -2.41
CA LEU A 382 2.11 18.34 -1.24
C LEU A 382 2.68 16.98 -1.65
N ARG A 383 1.98 16.25 -2.54
CA ARG A 383 2.45 14.96 -3.05
C ARG A 383 3.82 15.04 -3.73
N ARG A 384 4.11 16.11 -4.48
CA ARG A 384 5.44 16.33 -5.07
C ARG A 384 6.51 16.57 -3.99
N ARG A 385 6.19 17.32 -2.93
CA ARG A 385 7.12 17.54 -1.81
C ARG A 385 7.39 16.25 -1.05
N GLU A 386 6.35 15.47 -0.77
CA GLU A 386 6.46 14.16 -0.11
C GLU A 386 7.26 13.18 -0.96
N GLN A 387 7.01 13.12 -2.26
CA GLN A 387 7.78 12.28 -3.18
C GLN A 387 9.27 12.66 -3.19
N ASN A 388 9.57 13.96 -3.26
CA ASN A 388 10.94 14.43 -3.19
C ASN A 388 11.60 14.13 -1.84
N ALA A 389 10.86 14.24 -0.72
CA ALA A 389 11.36 13.90 0.61
C ALA A 389 11.65 12.39 0.72
N ALA A 390 10.73 11.55 0.26
CA ALA A 390 10.91 10.11 0.22
C ALA A 390 12.09 9.69 -0.68
N ASP A 391 12.30 10.36 -1.81
CA ASP A 391 13.45 10.11 -2.69
C ASP A 391 14.79 10.47 -2.01
N VAL A 392 14.81 11.53 -1.20
CA VAL A 392 16.00 11.91 -0.41
C VAL A 392 16.27 10.89 0.69
N GLU A 393 15.24 10.48 1.43
CA GLU A 393 15.37 9.44 2.47
C GLU A 393 15.81 8.10 1.87
N ALA A 394 15.27 7.71 0.72
CA ALA A 394 15.66 6.48 0.02
C ALA A 394 17.13 6.51 -0.42
N ARG A 395 17.66 7.69 -0.80
CA ARG A 395 19.08 7.86 -1.13
C ARG A 395 19.96 7.73 0.11
N ASP A 396 19.60 8.38 1.21
CA ASP A 396 20.34 8.29 2.47
C ASP A 396 20.37 6.84 3.00
N VAL A 397 19.23 6.14 2.97
CA VAL A 397 19.18 4.72 3.33
C VAL A 397 20.06 3.87 2.41
N ARG A 398 20.06 4.12 1.09
CA ARG A 398 20.92 3.39 0.16
C ARG A 398 22.40 3.64 0.45
N GLU A 399 22.81 4.87 0.71
CA GLU A 399 24.20 5.21 1.08
C GLU A 399 24.63 4.50 2.38
N ARG A 400 23.75 4.46 3.39
CA ARG A 400 24.00 3.74 4.65
C ARG A 400 24.13 2.23 4.43
N VAL A 401 23.28 1.64 3.58
CA VAL A 401 23.36 0.21 3.22
C VAL A 401 24.64 -0.09 2.46
N ASP A 402 25.02 0.73 1.48
CA ASP A 402 26.26 0.55 0.73
C ASP A 402 27.50 0.68 1.63
N SER A 403 27.48 1.61 2.59
CA SER A 403 28.52 1.75 3.61
C SER A 403 28.60 0.50 4.51
N ALA A 404 27.46 -0.01 5.00
CA ALA A 404 27.39 -1.22 5.82
C ALA A 404 27.84 -2.47 5.05
N LEU A 405 27.50 -2.59 3.77
CA LEU A 405 27.96 -3.67 2.89
C LEU A 405 29.47 -3.59 2.65
N GLY A 406 30.02 -2.37 2.51
CA GLY A 406 31.46 -2.14 2.45
C GLY A 406 32.18 -2.64 3.70
N ALA A 407 31.70 -2.25 4.88
CA ALA A 407 32.25 -2.71 6.16
C ALA A 407 32.13 -4.23 6.33
N SER A 408 31.00 -4.83 5.93
CA SER A 408 30.79 -6.27 5.97
C SER A 408 31.76 -7.02 5.05
N SER A 409 32.04 -6.49 3.86
CA SER A 409 33.03 -7.05 2.94
C SER A 409 34.44 -7.04 3.54
N GLU A 410 34.81 -5.96 4.23
CA GLU A 410 36.09 -5.87 4.93
C GLU A 410 36.20 -6.88 6.07
N VAL A 411 35.16 -7.03 6.89
CA VAL A 411 35.10 -8.07 7.93
C VAL A 411 35.22 -9.47 7.34
N SER A 412 34.54 -9.76 6.23
CA SER A 412 34.65 -11.05 5.53
C SER A 412 36.08 -11.34 5.09
N ARG A 413 36.79 -10.34 4.53
CA ARG A 413 38.21 -10.49 4.14
C ARG A 413 39.11 -10.72 5.36
N CYS A 414 38.86 -10.04 6.47
CA CYS A 414 39.58 -10.27 7.72
C CYS A 414 39.35 -11.70 8.25
N LEU A 415 38.11 -12.20 8.19
CA LEU A 415 37.79 -13.57 8.62
C LEU A 415 38.43 -14.62 7.71
N GLU A 416 38.42 -14.43 6.39
CA GLU A 416 39.10 -15.31 5.43
C GLU A 416 40.62 -15.36 5.70
N HIS A 417 41.22 -14.19 5.95
CA HIS A 417 42.63 -14.08 6.30
C HIS A 417 42.97 -14.80 7.61
N LEU A 418 42.19 -14.56 8.67
CA LEU A 418 42.35 -15.27 9.95
C LEU A 418 42.17 -16.78 9.79
N GLY A 419 41.23 -17.22 8.94
CA GLY A 419 41.06 -18.63 8.58
C GLY A 419 42.32 -19.25 7.97
N SER A 420 43.02 -18.51 7.10
CA SER A 420 44.30 -18.96 6.52
C SER A 420 45.40 -19.07 7.57
N VAL A 421 45.52 -18.08 8.47
CA VAL A 421 46.50 -18.10 9.58
C VAL A 421 46.24 -19.27 10.52
N LEU A 422 44.99 -19.46 10.94
CA LEU A 422 44.58 -20.59 11.80
C LEU A 422 44.88 -21.94 11.15
N TRP A 423 44.67 -22.06 9.84
CA TRP A 423 45.02 -23.29 9.11
C TRP A 423 46.52 -23.58 9.18
N MET A 424 47.40 -22.59 9.01
CA MET A 424 48.85 -22.77 9.09
C MET A 424 49.29 -23.20 10.49
N VAL A 425 48.75 -22.55 11.53
CA VAL A 425 49.01 -22.91 12.93
C VAL A 425 48.53 -24.34 13.20
N LEU A 426 47.32 -24.69 12.78
CA LEU A 426 46.80 -26.04 12.96
C LEU A 426 47.66 -27.10 12.27
N GLN A 427 48.19 -26.82 11.08
CA GLN A 427 49.12 -27.73 10.40
C GLN A 427 50.44 -27.87 11.14
N SER A 428 50.98 -26.79 11.71
CA SER A 428 52.20 -26.85 12.52
C SER A 428 52.01 -27.69 13.79
N GLU A 429 50.85 -27.61 14.44
CA GLU A 429 50.51 -28.41 15.63
C GLU A 429 50.30 -29.89 15.27
N ARG A 430 49.69 -30.18 14.12
CA ARG A 430 49.60 -31.57 13.63
C ARG A 430 50.97 -32.15 13.32
N ALA A 431 51.90 -31.35 12.78
CA ALA A 431 53.27 -31.78 12.54
C ALA A 431 54.00 -32.05 13.87
N ALA A 432 53.82 -31.20 14.88
CA ALA A 432 54.35 -31.40 16.22
C ALA A 432 53.80 -32.67 16.88
N SER A 433 52.49 -32.87 16.86
CA SER A 433 51.86 -34.07 17.41
C SER A 433 52.32 -35.36 16.70
N ALA A 434 52.59 -35.31 15.39
CA ALA A 434 53.16 -36.45 14.66
C ALA A 434 54.60 -36.76 15.09
N LEU A 435 55.42 -35.75 15.40
CA LEU A 435 56.76 -35.93 15.97
C LEU A 435 56.69 -36.58 17.36
N ASP A 436 55.82 -36.08 18.23
CA ASP A 436 55.67 -36.60 19.59
C ASP A 436 55.18 -38.06 19.58
N ALA A 437 54.21 -38.37 18.71
CA ALA A 437 53.71 -39.74 18.54
C ALA A 437 54.80 -40.70 18.02
N GLN A 438 55.68 -40.24 17.13
CA GLN A 438 56.82 -41.04 16.67
C GLN A 438 57.86 -41.25 17.78
N ASP A 439 58.13 -40.22 18.58
CA ASP A 439 59.04 -40.32 19.72
C ASP A 439 58.53 -41.33 20.75
N ASP A 440 57.22 -41.35 21.03
CA ASP A 440 56.61 -42.36 21.90
C ASP A 440 56.68 -43.77 21.30
N GLN A 441 56.45 -43.91 19.99
CA GLN A 441 56.63 -45.18 19.29
C GLN A 441 58.08 -45.67 19.33
N ASP A 442 59.04 -44.78 19.23
CA ASP A 442 60.44 -45.15 19.26
C ASP A 442 60.93 -45.41 20.69
N ARG A 443 60.45 -44.67 21.70
CA ARG A 443 60.67 -44.97 23.12
C ARG A 443 60.10 -46.34 23.50
N THR A 444 58.93 -46.71 22.99
CA THR A 444 58.35 -48.04 23.24
C THR A 444 59.13 -49.16 22.54
N LYS A 445 59.82 -48.87 21.42
CA LYS A 445 60.77 -49.80 20.78
C LYS A 445 62.11 -49.89 21.52
N VAL A 446 62.55 -48.81 22.18
CA VAL A 446 63.75 -48.74 23.02
C VAL A 446 63.35 -48.92 24.49
N ALA A 447 62.73 -50.05 24.83
CA ALA A 447 62.35 -50.33 26.21
C ALA A 447 63.60 -50.71 27.04
N LEU A 448 64.27 -49.70 27.63
CA LEU A 448 65.38 -49.87 28.58
C LEU A 448 64.92 -50.10 30.02
N MET A 449 63.71 -50.64 30.22
CA MET A 449 63.22 -51.03 31.53
C MET A 449 62.58 -52.41 31.44
N GLY A 450 63.26 -53.39 32.03
CA GLY A 450 62.79 -54.76 32.25
C GLY A 450 61.60 -54.83 33.21
N TYR A 451 60.47 -54.25 32.81
CA TYR A 451 59.13 -54.53 33.35
C TYR A 451 58.13 -54.57 32.21
N ARG A 452 58.42 -55.41 31.20
CA ARG A 452 57.32 -56.06 30.50
C ARG A 452 57.02 -57.31 31.31
N ASP A 453 56.12 -57.18 32.28
CA ASP A 453 55.59 -58.31 33.05
C ASP A 453 55.03 -59.35 32.09
N ASN A 454 55.86 -60.34 31.77
CA ASN A 454 55.50 -61.47 30.94
C ASN A 454 54.63 -62.49 31.74
N SER A 455 54.03 -62.06 32.84
CA SER A 455 53.37 -62.93 33.84
C SER A 455 51.83 -62.91 33.82
N LEU A 456 51.16 -62.21 32.88
CA LEU A 456 49.68 -62.14 32.88
C LEU A 456 48.96 -62.37 31.53
N SER A 457 49.63 -62.85 30.48
CA SER A 457 48.96 -63.21 29.21
C SER A 457 48.56 -64.69 29.09
N GLY A 458 48.57 -65.43 30.20
CA GLY A 458 48.30 -66.85 30.17
C GLY A 458 47.65 -67.36 31.44
N LEU A 459 46.44 -66.88 31.76
CA LEU A 459 45.47 -67.62 32.58
C LEU A 459 44.08 -67.04 32.29
N GLY A 460 43.20 -67.89 31.77
CA GLY A 460 41.85 -67.50 31.40
C GLY A 460 40.99 -67.11 32.61
N SER A 461 39.96 -66.32 32.35
CA SER A 461 38.75 -66.38 33.15
C SER A 461 37.55 -66.03 32.29
N ALA A 462 36.74 -67.05 32.08
CA ALA A 462 35.36 -66.92 31.68
C ALA A 462 34.57 -66.29 32.82
N SER A 463 33.86 -65.20 32.57
CA SER A 463 32.67 -64.85 33.36
C SER A 463 31.70 -64.03 32.51
N ALA A 464 30.49 -64.57 32.47
CA ALA A 464 29.32 -64.17 31.71
C ALA A 464 28.73 -62.80 32.17
N PRO A 465 27.66 -62.32 31.49
CA PRO A 465 27.19 -60.94 31.56
C PRO A 465 26.10 -60.73 32.61
N ILE A 466 26.18 -59.61 33.35
CA ILE A 466 25.14 -59.04 34.22
C ILE A 466 25.38 -57.52 34.13
N GLY A 467 24.51 -56.63 33.64
CA GLY A 467 23.06 -56.60 33.69
C GLY A 467 22.62 -55.69 34.84
N ARG A 468 22.34 -54.39 34.56
CA ARG A 468 21.47 -53.43 35.29
C ARG A 468 21.95 -51.98 35.11
N THR A 469 21.16 -50.91 35.00
CA THR A 469 19.72 -50.67 34.72
C THR A 469 19.54 -49.16 34.49
N SER A 470 18.58 -48.82 33.62
CA SER A 470 17.67 -47.63 33.56
C SER A 470 18.00 -46.34 34.34
N ARG A 471 17.86 -45.14 33.74
CA ARG A 471 16.63 -44.33 33.45
C ARG A 471 17.10 -43.02 32.77
N ALA A 472 16.41 -42.26 31.92
CA ALA A 472 15.01 -42.09 31.50
C ALA A 472 15.01 -41.38 30.10
N SER A 473 14.30 -41.87 29.07
CA SER A 473 13.06 -41.29 28.49
C SER A 473 12.96 -39.74 28.57
N THR A 474 12.72 -38.97 27.50
CA THR A 474 11.56 -39.01 26.55
C THR A 474 11.82 -38.06 25.31
N PRO A 475 10.89 -37.80 24.34
CA PRO A 475 11.02 -38.27 22.94
C PRO A 475 10.91 -37.19 21.83
N GLY A 476 11.10 -37.61 20.57
CA GLY A 476 10.62 -36.93 19.35
C GLY A 476 11.72 -36.15 18.61
N ALA A 477 11.85 -36.16 17.29
CA ALA A 477 11.03 -36.72 16.23
C ALA A 477 11.92 -37.05 15.01
N SER A 478 11.36 -37.91 14.17
CA SER A 478 11.80 -38.32 12.84
C SER A 478 12.35 -37.21 11.94
N LEU A 479 13.32 -37.57 11.10
CA LEU A 479 13.32 -37.55 9.62
C LEU A 479 14.76 -37.83 9.19
N GLY A 480 15.07 -38.95 8.56
CA GLY A 480 14.94 -39.05 7.11
C GLY A 480 16.31 -39.38 6.51
N ARG A 481 16.52 -40.66 6.25
CA ARG A 481 17.62 -41.26 5.46
C ARG A 481 17.47 -40.83 3.98
N PRO A 482 18.52 -40.81 3.14
CA PRO A 482 19.02 -42.02 2.43
C PRO A 482 20.57 -42.05 2.39
N ARG A 483 21.30 -43.17 2.54
CA ARG A 483 21.42 -44.42 1.77
C ARG A 483 22.10 -44.29 0.39
N SER A 484 23.41 -44.55 0.36
CA SER A 484 24.17 -45.18 -0.74
C SER A 484 25.45 -45.76 -0.09
N ARG A 485 25.74 -47.07 0.01
CA ARG A 485 25.69 -48.24 -0.87
C ARG A 485 26.71 -48.18 -2.02
N ALA A 486 27.91 -48.72 -1.77
CA ALA A 486 28.75 -49.56 -2.66
C ALA A 486 30.06 -49.85 -1.89
N ALA A 487 30.42 -51.08 -1.52
CA ALA A 487 30.80 -52.25 -2.34
C ALA A 487 32.21 -52.14 -2.94
N GLY A 488 33.05 -53.15 -2.65
CA GLY A 488 34.44 -53.35 -3.11
C GLY A 488 35.41 -53.31 -1.93
N ALA A 489 35.78 -54.41 -1.25
CA ALA A 489 36.18 -55.74 -1.72
C ALA A 489 37.27 -55.66 -2.80
N ALA A 490 38.51 -55.47 -2.36
CA ALA A 490 39.71 -55.84 -3.10
C ALA A 490 40.77 -56.39 -2.10
N PRO A 491 41.52 -57.44 -2.48
CA PRO A 491 42.45 -58.15 -1.59
C PRO A 491 43.79 -57.40 -1.56
N GLY A 492 44.04 -56.68 -0.48
CA GLY A 492 45.32 -56.03 -0.23
C GLY A 492 46.23 -56.97 0.55
N THR A 493 47.14 -57.60 -0.19
CA THR A 493 48.40 -58.21 0.26
C THR A 493 48.87 -57.70 1.62
N GLY A 494 48.74 -58.55 2.64
CA GLY A 494 49.40 -58.41 3.93
C GLY A 494 50.90 -58.57 3.72
N GLU A 495 51.54 -57.48 3.28
CA GLU A 495 52.96 -57.27 3.47
C GLU A 495 53.13 -57.14 4.98
N GLN A 496 53.59 -58.22 5.61
CA GLN A 496 54.06 -58.23 6.99
C GLN A 496 55.18 -57.20 7.07
N ALA A 497 54.81 -55.95 7.34
CA ALA A 497 55.72 -54.91 7.80
C ALA A 497 56.46 -55.52 8.97
N GLY A 498 57.75 -55.82 8.72
CA GLY A 498 58.59 -56.56 9.63
C GLY A 498 58.42 -55.99 11.02
N ALA A 499 58.03 -56.85 11.96
CA ALA A 499 58.14 -56.54 13.37
C ALA A 499 59.60 -56.14 13.59
N THR A 500 59.87 -54.83 13.60
CA THR A 500 61.19 -54.29 13.84
C THR A 500 61.59 -54.83 15.19
N SER A 501 62.57 -55.75 15.17
CA SER A 501 63.14 -56.40 16.34
C SER A 501 63.31 -55.36 17.45
N VAL A 502 62.48 -55.46 18.48
CA VAL A 502 62.65 -54.67 19.70
C VAL A 502 64.01 -55.07 20.23
N VAL A 503 64.97 -54.14 20.22
CA VAL A 503 66.34 -54.38 20.67
C VAL A 503 66.30 -54.48 22.20
N GLY A 504 65.93 -55.66 22.69
CA GLY A 504 65.93 -56.02 24.11
C GLY A 504 67.20 -56.78 24.47
N LEU A 505 67.79 -56.45 25.62
CA LEU A 505 68.77 -57.31 26.25
C LEU A 505 68.06 -58.52 26.84
N ASP A 506 68.37 -59.73 26.35
CA ASP A 506 67.89 -60.95 26.97
C ASP A 506 68.55 -61.13 28.35
N SER A 507 67.72 -61.28 29.38
CA SER A 507 68.14 -61.53 30.76
C SER A 507 69.00 -62.80 30.92
N ALA A 508 68.91 -63.75 29.97
CA ALA A 508 69.76 -64.94 29.94
C ALA A 508 71.22 -64.62 29.56
N CYS A 509 71.45 -63.65 28.66
CA CYS A 509 72.80 -63.25 28.25
C CYS A 509 73.55 -62.48 29.34
N LEU A 510 72.83 -61.77 30.23
CA LEU A 510 73.41 -61.10 31.39
C LEU A 510 73.89 -62.09 32.46
N SER A 511 73.21 -63.24 32.58
CA SER A 511 73.49 -64.25 33.60
C SER A 511 74.60 -65.24 33.19
N CYS A 512 74.78 -65.50 31.89
CA CYS A 512 75.70 -66.52 31.39
C CYS A 512 77.13 -65.98 31.07
N SER A 513 77.28 -64.68 30.78
CA SER A 513 78.55 -64.10 30.29
C SER A 513 79.50 -63.58 31.37
N GLY A 514 79.05 -63.43 32.63
CA GLY A 514 79.85 -62.85 33.73
C GLY A 514 80.26 -61.37 33.52
N GLN A 515 79.91 -60.76 32.39
CA GLN A 515 80.27 -59.39 31.99
C GLN A 515 79.02 -58.51 31.84
N ALA A 516 78.16 -58.50 32.85
CA ALA A 516 76.94 -57.68 32.83
C ALA A 516 77.22 -56.18 32.66
N GLN A 517 78.30 -55.66 33.27
CA GLN A 517 78.63 -54.24 33.23
C GLN A 517 79.09 -53.74 31.85
N PRO A 518 80.02 -54.41 31.14
CA PRO A 518 80.36 -54.06 29.76
C PRO A 518 79.17 -54.13 28.80
N ILE A 519 78.30 -55.14 28.93
CA ILE A 519 77.12 -55.30 28.07
C ILE A 519 76.07 -54.21 28.35
N GLN A 520 75.82 -53.87 29.62
CA GLN A 520 74.95 -52.76 29.98
C GLN A 520 75.52 -51.41 29.52
N THR A 521 76.84 -51.22 29.60
CA THR A 521 77.50 -50.01 29.11
C THR A 521 77.41 -49.92 27.59
N ALA A 522 77.69 -51.01 26.86
CA ALA A 522 77.56 -51.07 25.41
C ALA A 522 76.11 -50.87 24.94
N PHE A 523 75.14 -51.45 25.64
CA PHE A 523 73.72 -51.24 25.37
C PHE A 523 73.27 -49.80 25.67
N LYS A 524 73.73 -49.21 26.78
CA LYS A 524 73.49 -47.80 27.09
C LYS A 524 74.11 -46.89 26.02
N MET A 525 75.33 -47.20 25.56
CA MET A 525 75.99 -46.48 24.47
C MET A 525 75.21 -46.65 23.14
N ALA A 526 74.67 -47.83 22.85
CA ALA A 526 73.82 -48.06 21.68
C ALA A 526 72.48 -47.32 21.77
N CYS A 527 71.86 -47.24 22.95
CA CYS A 527 70.67 -46.43 23.19
C CYS A 527 70.95 -44.93 23.14
N MET A 528 72.18 -44.49 23.45
CA MET A 528 72.60 -43.09 23.21
C MET A 528 72.87 -42.80 21.73
N GLN A 529 73.10 -43.82 20.89
CA GLN A 529 73.16 -43.70 19.43
C GLN A 529 71.78 -43.87 18.77
N TYR A 530 70.72 -43.45 19.46
CA TYR A 530 69.37 -43.50 18.92
C TYR A 530 69.26 -42.62 17.66
N ALA A 531 68.98 -43.26 16.53
CA ALA A 531 68.63 -42.61 15.28
C ALA A 531 67.09 -42.56 15.18
N PRO A 532 66.48 -41.37 15.23
CA PRO A 532 65.03 -41.25 15.17
C PRO A 532 64.46 -41.81 13.87
N GLY A 533 63.34 -42.52 13.97
CA GLY A 533 62.64 -43.07 12.81
C GLY A 533 62.06 -41.98 11.91
N ALA A 534 61.79 -42.33 10.65
CA ALA A 534 61.03 -41.45 9.75
C ALA A 534 59.58 -41.29 10.25
N VAL A 535 59.05 -40.07 10.17
CA VAL A 535 57.73 -39.71 10.70
C VAL A 535 56.73 -39.67 9.55
N THR A 536 55.56 -40.29 9.73
CA THR A 536 54.48 -40.21 8.72
C THR A 536 53.58 -39.00 9.00
N PHE A 537 53.54 -38.04 8.08
CA PHE A 537 52.70 -36.85 8.18
C PHE A 537 51.98 -36.61 6.84
N ALA A 538 50.67 -36.39 6.88
CA ALA A 538 49.84 -36.15 5.68
C ALA A 538 50.04 -37.18 4.55
N LYS A 539 50.16 -38.47 4.91
CA LYS A 539 50.42 -39.61 3.98
C LYS A 539 51.80 -39.62 3.31
N LYS A 540 52.73 -38.78 3.75
CA LYS A 540 54.14 -38.78 3.31
C LYS A 540 55.05 -39.09 4.49
N THR A 541 56.20 -39.69 4.22
CA THR A 541 57.26 -39.95 5.21
C THR A 541 58.28 -38.82 5.15
N TYR A 542 58.56 -38.20 6.29
CA TYR A 542 59.55 -37.12 6.42
C TYR A 542 60.65 -37.54 7.39
N SER A 543 61.85 -36.99 7.21
CA SER A 543 62.85 -37.03 8.27
C SER A 543 62.43 -36.09 9.41
N ARG A 544 62.88 -36.38 10.64
CA ARG A 544 62.58 -35.54 11.82
C ARG A 544 62.95 -34.07 11.59
N GLY A 545 64.14 -33.83 11.04
CA GLY A 545 64.63 -32.48 10.73
C GLY A 545 63.76 -31.76 9.70
N GLU A 546 63.35 -32.44 8.62
CA GLU A 546 62.46 -31.86 7.61
C GLU A 546 61.10 -31.45 8.18
N LEU A 547 60.56 -32.23 9.11
CA LEU A 547 59.26 -31.94 9.71
C LEU A 547 59.34 -30.82 10.75
N GLN A 548 60.47 -30.70 11.46
CA GLN A 548 60.78 -29.56 12.33
C GLN A 548 60.95 -28.27 11.51
N ASP A 549 61.69 -28.31 10.40
CA ASP A 549 61.83 -27.18 9.49
C ASP A 549 60.49 -26.79 8.86
N LEU A 550 59.65 -27.76 8.50
CA LEU A 550 58.31 -27.49 7.98
C LEU A 550 57.45 -26.78 9.02
N ARG A 551 57.51 -27.22 10.30
CA ARG A 551 56.81 -26.57 11.41
C ARG A 551 57.27 -25.12 11.59
N GLU A 552 58.58 -24.88 11.63
CA GLU A 552 59.15 -23.54 11.78
C GLU A 552 58.77 -22.62 10.61
N ARG A 553 58.80 -23.13 9.38
CA ARG A 553 58.34 -22.39 8.18
C ARG A 553 56.85 -22.05 8.25
N LEU A 554 56.00 -22.97 8.69
CA LEU A 554 54.56 -22.72 8.83
C LEU A 554 54.26 -21.68 9.92
N LEU A 555 54.97 -21.74 11.06
CA LEU A 555 54.82 -20.78 12.14
C LEU A 555 55.34 -19.39 11.75
N SER A 556 56.49 -19.32 11.07
CA SER A 556 57.04 -18.05 10.58
C SER A 556 56.10 -17.41 9.56
N ARG A 557 55.59 -18.19 8.59
CA ARG A 557 54.60 -17.72 7.61
C ARG A 557 53.29 -17.29 8.26
N ALA A 558 52.82 -18.00 9.29
CA ALA A 558 51.63 -17.62 10.04
C ALA A 558 51.84 -16.29 10.77
N SER A 559 53.01 -16.08 11.38
CA SER A 559 53.39 -14.80 12.00
C SER A 559 53.46 -13.67 10.98
N ASP A 560 54.13 -13.88 9.85
CA ASP A 560 54.25 -12.88 8.79
C ASP A 560 52.89 -12.53 8.16
N ALA A 561 52.05 -13.54 7.93
CA ALA A 561 50.68 -13.35 7.45
C ALA A 561 49.86 -12.54 8.45
N LEU A 562 49.92 -12.87 9.75
CA LEU A 562 49.22 -12.13 10.79
C LEU A 562 49.67 -10.66 10.89
N GLN A 563 50.97 -10.39 10.71
CA GLN A 563 51.53 -9.03 10.75
C GLN A 563 51.21 -8.21 9.49
N SER A 564 51.14 -8.84 8.32
CA SER A 564 50.86 -8.17 7.04
C SER A 564 49.38 -7.82 6.83
N GLY A 565 48.47 -8.39 7.63
CA GLY A 565 47.04 -8.15 7.56
C GLY A 565 46.37 -8.86 6.37
N PRO A 566 45.09 -8.54 6.07
CA PRO A 566 44.29 -9.23 5.06
C PRO A 566 44.75 -8.91 3.62
N MET A 567 45.92 -9.44 3.25
CA MET A 567 46.35 -9.63 1.88
C MET A 567 45.63 -10.88 1.34
N THR A 568 45.19 -10.84 0.08
CA THR A 568 44.61 -12.01 -0.61
C THR A 568 45.67 -13.09 -0.82
N LEU A 569 45.93 -13.91 0.20
CA LEU A 569 46.79 -15.07 0.11
C LEU A 569 46.01 -16.23 -0.54
N ARG A 570 46.43 -16.63 -1.75
CA ARG A 570 45.86 -17.82 -2.40
C ARG A 570 46.38 -19.07 -1.70
N VAL A 571 45.47 -19.86 -1.14
CA VAL A 571 45.74 -21.12 -0.41
C VAL A 571 46.58 -22.12 -1.22
N ALA A 572 46.60 -22.01 -2.55
CA ALA A 572 47.35 -22.88 -3.45
C ALA A 572 48.89 -22.84 -3.27
N GLU A 573 49.45 -21.79 -2.67
CA GLU A 573 50.91 -21.65 -2.46
C GLU A 573 51.41 -22.23 -1.12
N LEU A 574 50.51 -22.73 -0.27
CA LEU A 574 50.84 -23.12 1.11
C LEU A 574 51.35 -24.56 1.26
N ILE A 575 51.16 -25.41 0.26
CA ILE A 575 51.81 -26.72 0.21
C ILE A 575 53.02 -26.57 -0.72
N PRO A 576 54.26 -26.59 -0.21
CA PRO A 576 55.41 -26.68 -1.09
C PRO A 576 55.25 -27.99 -1.88
N GLU A 577 54.90 -27.87 -3.16
CA GLU A 577 55.10 -28.98 -4.09
C GLU A 577 56.58 -29.31 -4.02
N GLN A 578 56.87 -30.49 -3.46
CA GLN A 578 58.21 -31.03 -3.41
C GLN A 578 58.77 -30.95 -4.84
N PRO A 579 59.98 -30.38 -5.04
CA PRO A 579 60.53 -30.23 -6.38
C PRO A 579 60.44 -31.59 -7.07
N PRO A 580 59.82 -31.68 -8.27
CA PRO A 580 59.62 -32.94 -8.94
C PRO A 580 60.97 -33.61 -9.05
N ALA A 581 61.09 -34.80 -8.46
CA ALA A 581 62.29 -35.62 -8.57
C ALA A 581 62.67 -35.66 -10.05
N THR A 582 63.86 -35.15 -10.36
CA THR A 582 64.44 -34.94 -11.70
C THR A 582 63.94 -35.97 -12.71
N ALA A 583 62.90 -35.60 -13.45
CA ALA A 583 62.37 -36.40 -14.53
C ALA A 583 63.19 -36.11 -15.78
N GLN A 584 63.82 -37.15 -16.32
CA GLN A 584 64.52 -37.13 -17.60
C GLN A 584 63.61 -36.64 -18.75
N PRO A 585 64.16 -35.98 -19.78
CA PRO A 585 63.38 -35.37 -20.84
C PRO A 585 62.87 -36.43 -21.84
N ARG A 586 61.55 -36.54 -21.95
CA ARG A 586 60.81 -36.97 -23.13
C ARG A 586 59.70 -35.92 -23.29
N GLY A 587 59.61 -35.16 -24.37
CA GLY A 587 59.57 -35.58 -25.77
C GLY A 587 58.26 -35.01 -26.32
N ASP A 588 58.37 -34.25 -27.39
CA ASP A 588 57.37 -33.34 -27.98
C ASP A 588 55.95 -33.89 -28.18
N GLY A 589 54.96 -32.99 -28.14
CA GLY A 589 53.59 -33.34 -28.52
C GLY A 589 52.56 -32.21 -28.47
N ASN A 590 52.58 -31.36 -29.49
CA ASN A 590 51.44 -30.71 -30.17
C ASN A 590 50.05 -30.64 -29.47
N GLY A 591 49.46 -29.44 -29.52
CA GLY A 591 48.17 -29.32 -30.23
C GLY A 591 47.04 -28.57 -29.54
N LEU A 592 46.57 -27.55 -30.26
CA LEU A 592 45.17 -27.13 -30.43
C LEU A 592 44.55 -26.13 -29.45
N GLN A 593 44.56 -24.90 -29.94
CA GLN A 593 43.59 -23.84 -29.72
C GLN A 593 42.15 -24.32 -29.95
N SER A 594 41.24 -23.92 -29.07
CA SER A 594 39.84 -23.70 -29.44
C SER A 594 39.25 -22.55 -28.63
N SER A 595 38.73 -21.59 -29.40
CA SER A 595 37.97 -20.41 -29.05
C SER A 595 36.64 -20.71 -28.36
N GLU A 596 36.32 -19.99 -27.29
CA GLU A 596 34.94 -19.80 -26.81
C GLU A 596 34.59 -18.32 -26.76
N SER A 597 33.75 -17.91 -27.72
CA SER A 597 33.04 -16.64 -27.76
C SER A 597 31.56 -16.95 -27.54
N ARG A 598 30.96 -16.48 -26.43
CA ARG A 598 29.50 -16.32 -26.30
C ARG A 598 29.15 -15.34 -25.17
N SER A 599 29.06 -14.07 -25.54
CA SER A 599 28.52 -12.98 -24.74
C SER A 599 27.01 -12.81 -24.96
N SER A 600 26.26 -13.03 -23.89
CA SER A 600 25.11 -12.24 -23.41
C SER A 600 24.28 -11.42 -24.40
N LEU A 601 23.06 -11.87 -24.68
CA LEU A 601 21.91 -11.01 -24.99
C LEU A 601 20.67 -11.59 -24.28
N LEU A 602 20.28 -10.99 -23.15
CA LEU A 602 18.93 -11.10 -22.61
C LEU A 602 18.36 -9.70 -22.48
N SER A 603 17.45 -9.43 -23.41
CA SER A 603 16.65 -8.22 -23.54
C SER A 603 15.50 -8.24 -22.53
N SER A 604 15.35 -7.15 -21.80
CA SER A 604 14.27 -6.86 -20.87
C SER A 604 12.96 -6.59 -21.62
N ALA A 605 11.97 -7.46 -21.43
CA ALA A 605 10.60 -7.24 -21.90
C ALA A 605 9.82 -6.37 -20.90
N SER A 606 9.51 -5.14 -21.30
CA SER A 606 8.56 -4.26 -20.62
C SER A 606 7.11 -4.68 -20.96
N LEU A 607 6.36 -5.12 -19.95
CA LEU A 607 4.91 -5.36 -20.06
C LEU A 607 4.18 -4.01 -20.11
N GLY A 608 3.85 -3.57 -21.33
CA GLY A 608 2.92 -2.47 -21.57
C GLY A 608 1.47 -2.96 -21.45
N LEU A 609 0.72 -2.37 -20.52
CA LEU A 609 -0.74 -2.50 -20.44
C LEU A 609 -1.41 -1.70 -21.57
N PRO A 610 -2.51 -2.19 -22.17
CA PRO A 610 -3.20 -1.50 -23.25
C PRO A 610 -4.08 -0.34 -22.74
N PRO A 611 -4.31 0.71 -23.54
CA PRO A 611 -5.18 1.81 -23.17
C PRO A 611 -6.65 1.42 -23.33
N LEU A 612 -7.45 1.68 -22.29
CA LEU A 612 -8.91 1.63 -22.33
C LEU A 612 -9.43 2.77 -23.21
N SER A 613 -9.93 2.42 -24.40
CA SER A 613 -10.63 3.33 -25.30
C SER A 613 -12.02 3.65 -24.74
N ALA A 614 -12.22 4.90 -24.32
CA ALA A 614 -13.51 5.45 -23.95
C ALA A 614 -14.34 5.70 -25.23
N ARG A 615 -15.44 4.95 -25.37
CA ARG A 615 -16.44 5.13 -26.43
C ARG A 615 -17.71 5.66 -25.76
N GLY A 616 -17.92 6.97 -25.80
CA GLY A 616 -19.13 7.63 -25.32
C GLY A 616 -19.44 8.85 -26.18
N GLY A 617 -20.52 8.79 -26.96
CA GLY A 617 -20.96 9.87 -27.85
C GLY A 617 -22.25 9.51 -28.58
N LEU A 618 -23.37 9.53 -27.86
CA LEU A 618 -24.74 9.64 -28.37
C LEU A 618 -25.22 11.05 -27.96
N SER A 619 -25.40 11.96 -28.92
CA SER A 619 -26.66 12.27 -29.62
C SER A 619 -27.65 13.08 -28.77
N ALA A 620 -27.81 14.37 -29.11
CA ALA A 620 -29.10 15.05 -29.11
C ALA A 620 -29.05 16.24 -30.08
N ALA A 621 -29.97 16.22 -31.04
CA ALA A 621 -30.46 17.34 -31.83
C ALA A 621 -31.92 17.57 -31.41
#